data_AF-A0A098G3P6-F1
#
_entry.id   AF-A0A098G3P6-F1
#
_cell.length_a   1.000
_cell.length_b   1.000
_cell.length_c   1.000
_cell.angle_alpha   90.00
_cell.angle_beta   90.00
_cell.angle_gamma   90.00
#
_symmetry.space_group_name_H-M   'P 1'
#
loop_
_entity.id
_entity.type
_entity.pdbx_description
1 polymer ?
#
loop_
_entity_poly.entity_id
_entity_poly.type
_entity_poly.pdbx_seq_one_letter_code
_entity_poly.pdbx_strand_id
1 'polypeptide(L)'
;MPMTLEALHQETGIAEQALINMRNMHKLINTPDTELEPQQRADIQTMMEGMIGDMSMNRQLDILAPMSGSDTGIGSLVVTALKDISYRTRNLKKIEPELDKIWENFEAAKDKGKILADNEKITLKQYGMLHDLATLNKTLEGYNEKGLIKGNEKLEKLYAQTQRAATMISHLDKTFNQTFTMPIGAVVFDDTKKKSEIYGKTLGFFERIIAFFVTKFGHASKGIAVENKEGKIENKVSHINPGYQQDKYNLRSYLYSDVYQIKIENLIDNDTKKLLQQHLGDKWLEHVQQKFGDIERQIHDQNREGHMHITAEGGKGRFAQIATAPLQGGHKNILMKDHSNTDIRDDIFGRGKWEAEGRREQSKVLCSEFVGQTIIASVQELNDVLKKELQEKGVQDIPHPIVKSPISEKEKLHLLTPERLLSSMEERGAVVKVDAPKEISNFVAIDKTKDLRSQMKQMKTSEVQEVVEEEQQSVLKV
;
A
#
# COMPACT_ATOMS: atom_id res chain seq x y z
N MET A 1 6.53 36.89 -22.02
CA MET A 1 5.75 36.68 -23.26
C MET A 1 5.53 35.18 -23.38
N PRO A 2 4.32 34.70 -23.69
CA PRO A 2 4.08 33.28 -23.88
C PRO A 2 4.96 32.75 -25.02
N MET A 3 5.45 31.51 -24.87
CA MET A 3 6.22 30.81 -25.89
C MET A 3 5.38 30.65 -27.17
N THR A 4 6.05 30.74 -28.31
CA THR A 4 5.44 30.43 -29.61
C THR A 4 5.10 28.94 -29.69
N LEU A 5 4.16 28.57 -30.56
CA LEU A 5 3.80 27.17 -30.77
C LEU A 5 4.99 26.35 -31.29
N GLU A 6 5.78 26.94 -32.19
CA GLU A 6 7.02 26.36 -32.71
C GLU A 6 8.03 26.07 -31.60
N ALA A 7 8.26 27.02 -30.68
CA ALA A 7 9.19 26.82 -29.57
C ALA A 7 8.71 25.71 -28.62
N LEU A 8 7.41 25.66 -28.33
CA LEU A 8 6.82 24.59 -27.51
C LEU A 8 6.93 23.23 -28.21
N HIS A 9 6.70 23.19 -29.52
CA HIS A 9 6.85 21.98 -30.33
C HIS A 9 8.28 21.46 -30.30
N GLN A 10 9.28 22.33 -30.51
CA GLN A 10 10.69 21.97 -30.47
C GLN A 10 11.12 21.45 -29.09
N GLU A 11 10.64 22.07 -28.01
CA GLU A 11 11.01 21.70 -26.64
C GLU A 11 10.35 20.39 -26.18
N THR A 12 9.07 20.19 -26.51
CA THR A 12 8.27 19.07 -25.96
C THR A 12 8.11 17.89 -26.93
N GLY A 13 8.32 18.12 -28.22
CA GLY A 13 7.99 17.18 -29.30
C GLY A 13 6.49 17.04 -29.58
N ILE A 14 5.62 17.81 -28.94
CA ILE A 14 4.16 17.79 -29.14
C ILE A 14 3.83 18.57 -30.40
N ALA A 15 3.04 17.98 -31.32
CA ALA A 15 2.64 18.66 -32.55
C ALA A 15 1.91 19.98 -32.28
N GLU A 16 2.17 21.01 -33.11
CA GLU A 16 1.58 22.35 -32.92
C GLU A 16 0.05 22.33 -32.88
N GLN A 17 -0.60 21.51 -33.70
CA GLN A 17 -2.05 21.37 -33.68
C GLN A 17 -2.57 20.84 -32.33
N ALA A 18 -1.86 19.88 -31.72
CA ALA A 18 -2.23 19.39 -30.39
C ALA A 18 -2.04 20.49 -29.33
N LEU A 19 -0.98 21.30 -29.42
CA LEU A 19 -0.77 22.45 -28.54
C LEU A 19 -1.87 23.51 -28.69
N ILE A 20 -2.34 23.77 -29.93
CA ILE A 20 -3.51 24.64 -30.19
C ILE A 20 -4.75 24.07 -29.50
N ASN A 21 -5.01 22.79 -29.67
CA ASN A 21 -6.17 22.12 -29.08
C ASN A 21 -6.11 22.14 -27.54
N MET A 22 -4.92 21.97 -26.95
CA MET A 22 -4.71 22.11 -25.50
C MET A 22 -4.98 23.54 -25.00
N ARG A 23 -4.58 24.57 -25.76
CA ARG A 23 -4.90 25.98 -25.45
C ARG A 23 -6.40 26.26 -25.54
N ASN A 24 -7.08 25.72 -26.55
CA ASN A 24 -8.54 25.85 -26.68
C ASN A 24 -9.28 25.15 -25.54
N MET A 25 -8.81 23.95 -25.17
CA MET A 25 -9.32 23.20 -24.03
C MET A 25 -9.10 23.96 -22.71
N HIS A 26 -7.94 24.60 -22.54
CA HIS A 26 -7.64 25.45 -21.38
C HIS A 26 -8.61 26.63 -21.26
N LYS A 27 -8.91 27.32 -22.37
CA LYS A 27 -9.91 28.41 -22.40
C LYS A 27 -11.30 27.90 -22.01
N LEU A 28 -11.75 26.79 -22.59
CA LEU A 28 -13.05 26.18 -22.28
C LEU A 28 -13.21 25.83 -20.79
N ILE A 29 -12.14 25.35 -20.15
CA ILE A 29 -12.17 24.95 -18.73
C ILE A 29 -12.17 26.16 -17.79
N ASN A 30 -11.44 27.23 -18.12
CA ASN A 30 -11.20 28.34 -17.20
C ASN A 30 -12.11 29.55 -17.42
N THR A 31 -12.80 29.63 -18.56
CA THR A 31 -13.70 30.74 -18.87
C THR A 31 -15.13 30.22 -18.95
N PRO A 32 -15.96 30.47 -17.91
CA PRO A 32 -17.40 30.26 -17.98
C PRO A 32 -17.92 30.98 -19.23
N ASP A 33 -18.80 30.35 -20.01
CA ASP A 33 -19.38 30.90 -21.25
C ASP A 33 -18.49 30.86 -22.51
N THR A 34 -17.28 30.29 -22.47
CA THR A 34 -16.56 30.00 -23.72
C THR A 34 -17.25 28.89 -24.50
N GLU A 35 -17.78 29.23 -25.67
CA GLU A 35 -18.22 28.27 -26.67
C GLU A 35 -17.09 27.96 -27.63
N LEU A 36 -16.89 26.67 -27.91
CA LEU A 36 -15.98 26.24 -28.98
C LEU A 36 -16.73 26.14 -30.29
N GLU A 37 -16.08 26.61 -31.36
CA GLU A 37 -16.55 26.34 -32.71
C GLU A 37 -16.63 24.82 -32.96
N PRO A 38 -17.57 24.35 -33.81
CA PRO A 38 -17.73 22.91 -34.08
C PRO A 38 -16.42 22.22 -34.49
N GLN A 39 -15.60 22.88 -35.30
CA GLN A 39 -14.30 22.34 -35.72
C GLN A 39 -13.31 22.25 -34.56
N GLN A 40 -13.20 23.28 -33.72
CA GLN A 40 -12.31 23.25 -32.55
C GLN A 40 -12.68 22.13 -31.58
N ARG A 41 -13.98 21.91 -31.39
CA ARG A 41 -14.51 20.81 -30.59
C ARG A 41 -14.12 19.46 -31.18
N ALA A 42 -14.31 19.27 -32.49
CA ALA A 42 -13.92 18.06 -33.19
C ALA A 42 -12.41 17.81 -33.10
N ASP A 43 -11.58 18.85 -33.26
CA ASP A 43 -10.12 18.73 -33.16
C ASP A 43 -9.66 18.33 -31.75
N ILE A 44 -10.28 18.89 -30.70
CA ILE A 44 -10.04 18.47 -29.31
C ILE A 44 -10.49 17.03 -29.09
N GLN A 45 -11.64 16.63 -29.63
CA GLN A 45 -12.13 15.25 -29.55
C GLN A 45 -11.15 14.27 -30.21
N THR A 46 -10.67 14.57 -31.41
CA THR A 46 -9.67 13.76 -32.11
C THR A 46 -8.36 13.67 -31.33
N MET A 47 -7.89 14.78 -30.75
CA MET A 47 -6.73 14.77 -29.88
C MET A 47 -6.95 13.85 -28.66
N MET A 48 -8.07 14.00 -27.94
CA MET A 48 -8.40 13.19 -26.77
C MET A 48 -8.53 11.70 -27.10
N GLU A 49 -9.08 11.36 -28.26
CA GLU A 49 -9.14 9.99 -28.76
C GLU A 49 -7.73 9.44 -29.02
N GLY A 50 -6.86 10.22 -29.64
CA GLY A 50 -5.44 9.88 -29.84
C GLY A 50 -4.67 9.67 -28.55
N MET A 51 -5.09 10.31 -27.45
CA MET A 51 -4.48 10.13 -26.12
C MET A 51 -4.76 8.76 -25.50
N ILE A 52 -5.79 8.01 -25.94
CA ILE A 52 -6.20 6.77 -25.28
C ILE A 52 -5.07 5.73 -25.34
N GLY A 53 -4.45 5.50 -24.19
CA GLY A 53 -3.32 4.59 -24.00
C GLY A 53 -2.00 5.06 -24.60
N ASP A 54 -1.89 6.31 -25.06
CA ASP A 54 -0.66 6.84 -25.68
C ASP A 54 0.38 7.25 -24.62
N MET A 55 1.20 6.28 -24.22
CA MET A 55 2.28 6.50 -23.28
C MET A 55 3.44 7.34 -23.83
N SER A 56 3.53 7.54 -25.14
CA SER A 56 4.55 8.42 -25.74
C SER A 56 4.18 9.88 -25.49
N MET A 57 2.93 10.25 -25.84
CA MET A 57 2.40 11.58 -25.53
C MET A 57 2.35 11.84 -24.01
N ASN A 58 2.11 10.82 -23.18
CA ASN A 58 2.20 10.95 -21.71
C ASN A 58 3.56 11.50 -21.24
N ARG A 59 4.66 10.97 -21.83
CA ARG A 59 6.03 11.40 -21.51
C ARG A 59 6.34 12.79 -22.06
N GLN A 60 5.79 13.14 -23.23
CA GLN A 60 5.92 14.50 -23.76
C GLN A 60 5.22 15.52 -22.83
N LEU A 61 4.07 15.16 -22.26
CA LEU A 61 3.37 15.97 -21.26
C LEU A 61 4.15 16.10 -19.94
N ASP A 62 5.07 15.19 -19.61
CA ASP A 62 5.97 15.36 -18.44
C ASP A 62 6.96 16.51 -18.65
N ILE A 63 7.37 16.78 -19.88
CA ILE A 63 8.24 17.91 -20.23
C ILE A 63 7.45 19.23 -20.12
N LEU A 64 6.18 19.23 -20.55
CA LEU A 64 5.30 20.39 -20.49
C LEU A 64 4.83 20.71 -19.07
N ALA A 65 4.60 19.70 -18.22
CA ALA A 65 4.02 19.84 -16.87
C ALA A 65 4.71 20.85 -15.93
N PRO A 66 6.05 20.95 -15.85
CA PRO A 66 6.72 21.93 -14.99
C PRO A 66 6.65 23.38 -15.51
N MET A 67 6.24 23.60 -16.77
CA MET A 67 6.17 24.94 -17.35
C MET A 67 4.94 25.71 -16.84
N SER A 68 5.06 27.03 -16.69
CA SER A 68 3.95 27.85 -16.19
C SER A 68 2.85 28.00 -17.25
N GLY A 69 1.58 28.05 -16.81
CA GLY A 69 0.45 28.29 -17.71
C GLY A 69 0.51 29.65 -18.41
N SER A 70 1.16 30.65 -17.80
CA SER A 70 1.41 31.96 -18.42
C SER A 70 2.42 31.90 -19.57
N ASP A 71 3.37 30.96 -19.52
CA ASP A 71 4.37 30.78 -20.58
C ASP A 71 3.80 29.93 -21.72
N THR A 72 3.08 28.87 -21.41
CA THR A 72 2.60 27.92 -22.43
C THR A 72 1.23 28.27 -23.00
N GLY A 73 0.41 29.02 -22.25
CA GLY A 73 -1.03 29.17 -22.50
C GLY A 73 -1.84 27.90 -22.16
N ILE A 74 -1.23 26.90 -21.51
CA ILE A 74 -1.82 25.61 -21.17
C ILE A 74 -1.66 25.40 -19.66
N GLY A 75 -2.76 25.50 -18.91
CA GLY A 75 -2.75 25.30 -17.46
C GLY A 75 -2.51 23.86 -17.04
N SER A 76 -1.99 23.67 -15.82
CA SER A 76 -1.65 22.37 -15.22
C SER A 76 -2.84 21.40 -15.12
N LEU A 77 -4.07 21.91 -15.01
CA LEU A 77 -5.29 21.09 -15.01
C LEU A 77 -5.48 20.35 -16.34
N VAL A 78 -5.23 21.01 -17.48
CA VAL A 78 -5.33 20.38 -18.82
C VAL A 78 -4.25 19.32 -18.97
N VAL A 79 -3.00 19.66 -18.65
CA VAL A 79 -1.87 18.74 -18.74
C VAL A 79 -2.11 17.50 -17.88
N THR A 80 -2.51 17.67 -16.62
CA THR A 80 -2.81 16.57 -15.71
C THR A 80 -3.93 15.69 -16.24
N ALA A 81 -5.02 16.27 -16.71
CA ALA A 81 -6.16 15.50 -17.20
C ALA A 81 -5.86 14.73 -18.49
N LEU A 82 -5.08 15.29 -19.42
CA LEU A 82 -4.63 14.57 -20.62
C LEU A 82 -3.63 13.45 -20.26
N LYS A 83 -2.74 13.69 -19.30
CA LYS A 83 -1.88 12.63 -18.74
C LYS A 83 -2.70 11.52 -18.12
N ASP A 84 -3.76 11.84 -17.38
CA ASP A 84 -4.65 10.84 -16.78
C ASP A 84 -5.39 10.03 -17.84
N ILE A 85 -5.94 10.65 -18.90
CA ILE A 85 -6.56 9.92 -20.01
C ILE A 85 -5.58 8.88 -20.55
N SER A 86 -4.37 9.28 -20.91
CA SER A 86 -3.38 8.36 -21.48
C SER A 86 -2.95 7.27 -20.49
N TYR A 87 -2.54 7.66 -19.28
CA TYR A 87 -2.01 6.71 -18.31
C TYR A 87 -3.09 5.71 -17.85
N ARG A 88 -4.28 6.18 -17.51
CA ARG A 88 -5.36 5.34 -16.97
C ARG A 88 -5.95 4.40 -18.02
N THR A 89 -5.84 4.73 -19.30
CA THR A 89 -6.29 3.86 -20.41
C THR A 89 -5.18 3.02 -21.05
N ARG A 90 -3.93 3.04 -20.53
CA ARG A 90 -2.79 2.27 -21.06
C ARG A 90 -3.04 0.77 -21.20
N ASN A 91 -3.97 0.21 -20.44
CA ASN A 91 -4.36 -1.20 -20.48
C ASN A 91 -5.80 -1.42 -20.98
N LEU A 92 -6.47 -0.40 -21.53
CA LEU A 92 -7.87 -0.49 -21.96
C LEU A 92 -8.10 -1.64 -22.93
N LYS A 93 -7.25 -1.77 -23.95
CA LYS A 93 -7.31 -2.87 -24.94
C LYS A 93 -7.26 -4.28 -24.33
N LYS A 94 -6.72 -4.43 -23.11
CA LYS A 94 -6.62 -5.72 -22.42
C LYS A 94 -7.88 -6.06 -21.64
N ILE A 95 -8.57 -5.06 -21.08
CA ILE A 95 -9.77 -5.27 -20.25
C ILE A 95 -11.07 -5.11 -21.04
N GLU A 96 -11.07 -4.29 -22.09
CA GLU A 96 -12.26 -3.97 -22.88
C GLU A 96 -13.02 -5.21 -23.39
N PRO A 97 -12.39 -6.28 -23.91
CA PRO A 97 -13.11 -7.47 -24.36
C PRO A 97 -13.84 -8.23 -23.24
N GLU A 98 -13.46 -8.02 -21.98
CA GLU A 98 -14.01 -8.72 -20.81
C GLU A 98 -14.95 -7.85 -19.98
N LEU A 99 -15.01 -6.54 -20.25
CA LEU A 99 -15.67 -5.58 -19.37
C LEU A 99 -17.18 -5.86 -19.22
N ASP A 100 -17.87 -6.21 -20.30
CA ASP A 100 -19.29 -6.56 -20.26
C ASP A 100 -19.53 -7.79 -19.38
N LYS A 101 -18.72 -8.83 -19.53
CA LYS A 101 -18.80 -10.05 -18.70
C LYS A 101 -18.51 -9.75 -17.23
N ILE A 102 -17.48 -8.94 -16.94
CA ILE A 102 -17.15 -8.52 -15.57
C ILE A 102 -18.33 -7.77 -14.95
N TRP A 103 -18.91 -6.84 -15.71
CA TRP A 103 -20.06 -6.04 -15.27
C TRP A 103 -21.30 -6.90 -14.99
N GLU A 104 -21.64 -7.83 -15.90
CA GLU A 104 -22.77 -8.75 -15.72
C GLU A 104 -22.60 -9.66 -14.49
N ASN A 105 -21.38 -10.19 -14.29
CA ASN A 105 -21.05 -10.99 -13.11
C ASN A 105 -21.16 -10.17 -11.82
N PHE A 106 -20.65 -8.93 -11.84
CA PHE A 106 -20.74 -8.01 -10.70
C PHE A 106 -22.19 -7.72 -10.33
N GLU A 107 -23.05 -7.35 -11.28
CA GLU A 107 -24.47 -7.05 -11.02
C GLU A 107 -25.23 -8.30 -10.57
N ALA A 108 -24.94 -9.47 -11.15
CA ALA A 108 -25.54 -10.73 -10.70
C ALA A 108 -25.16 -11.08 -9.25
N ALA A 109 -23.90 -10.84 -8.86
CA ALA A 109 -23.45 -11.07 -7.49
C ALA A 109 -24.05 -10.04 -6.51
N LYS A 110 -24.07 -8.75 -6.90
CA LYS A 110 -24.55 -7.64 -6.08
C LYS A 110 -26.05 -7.69 -5.82
N ASP A 111 -26.87 -7.87 -6.86
CA ASP A 111 -28.32 -7.70 -6.75
C ASP A 111 -29.07 -9.02 -6.56
N LYS A 112 -28.52 -10.13 -7.08
CA LYS A 112 -29.17 -11.46 -7.05
C LYS A 112 -28.52 -12.41 -6.05
N GLY A 113 -27.47 -11.98 -5.35
CA GLY A 113 -26.73 -12.80 -4.40
C GLY A 113 -26.02 -14.01 -5.05
N LYS A 114 -25.74 -13.96 -6.37
CA LYS A 114 -25.03 -15.03 -7.06
C LYS A 114 -23.63 -15.19 -6.44
N ILE A 115 -23.29 -16.40 -6.02
CA ILE A 115 -21.92 -16.76 -5.63
C ILE A 115 -21.11 -16.99 -6.91
N LEU A 116 -20.14 -16.14 -7.18
CA LEU A 116 -19.27 -16.26 -8.35
C LEU A 116 -18.26 -17.39 -8.16
N ALA A 117 -18.06 -18.17 -9.23
CA ALA A 117 -16.93 -19.10 -9.30
C ALA A 117 -15.60 -18.31 -9.37
N ASP A 118 -14.48 -18.95 -8.99
CA ASP A 118 -13.19 -18.25 -8.89
C ASP A 118 -12.72 -17.66 -10.25
N ASN A 119 -13.14 -18.22 -11.39
CA ASN A 119 -12.88 -17.70 -12.74
C ASN A 119 -13.89 -16.63 -13.23
N GLU A 120 -14.97 -16.39 -12.47
CA GLU A 120 -15.95 -15.34 -12.74
C GLU A 120 -15.66 -14.06 -11.94
N LYS A 121 -14.83 -14.17 -10.89
CA LYS A 121 -14.40 -13.06 -10.04
C LYS A 121 -13.38 -12.16 -10.73
N ILE A 122 -13.34 -10.91 -10.28
CA ILE A 122 -12.36 -9.91 -10.70
C ILE A 122 -10.98 -10.34 -10.19
N THR A 123 -10.04 -10.60 -11.10
CA THR A 123 -8.64 -10.83 -10.76
C THR A 123 -7.95 -9.54 -10.28
N LEU A 124 -6.81 -9.64 -9.58
CA LEU A 124 -6.05 -8.46 -9.13
C LEU A 124 -5.66 -7.52 -10.28
N LYS A 125 -5.26 -8.09 -11.42
CA LYS A 125 -4.94 -7.34 -12.63
C LYS A 125 -6.16 -6.61 -13.19
N GLN A 126 -7.32 -7.27 -13.27
CA GLN A 126 -8.58 -6.64 -13.70
C GLN A 126 -8.99 -5.53 -12.72
N TYR A 127 -8.90 -5.77 -11.41
CA TYR A 127 -9.18 -4.74 -10.40
C TYR A 127 -8.30 -3.50 -10.60
N GLY A 128 -7.00 -3.68 -10.84
CA GLY A 128 -6.08 -2.59 -11.15
C GLY A 128 -6.50 -1.76 -12.36
N MET A 129 -6.89 -2.43 -13.45
CA MET A 129 -7.38 -1.78 -14.67
C MET A 129 -8.72 -1.06 -14.45
N LEU A 130 -9.67 -1.68 -13.73
CA LEU A 130 -10.94 -1.06 -13.35
C LEU A 130 -10.74 0.15 -12.45
N HIS A 131 -9.84 0.08 -11.47
CA HIS A 131 -9.52 1.20 -10.61
C HIS A 131 -8.96 2.37 -11.42
N ASP A 132 -8.08 2.12 -12.39
CA ASP A 132 -7.56 3.18 -13.24
C ASP A 132 -8.69 3.86 -14.05
N LEU A 133 -9.60 3.08 -14.66
CA LEU A 133 -10.77 3.61 -15.36
C LEU A 133 -11.73 4.37 -14.43
N ALA A 134 -11.99 3.84 -13.23
CA ALA A 134 -12.84 4.48 -12.23
C ALA A 134 -12.32 5.87 -11.83
N THR A 135 -11.00 6.01 -11.64
CA THR A 135 -10.40 7.31 -11.30
C THR A 135 -10.47 8.32 -12.45
N LEU A 136 -10.57 7.86 -13.69
CA LEU A 136 -10.72 8.72 -14.86
C LEU A 136 -12.15 9.27 -15.03
N ASN A 137 -13.15 8.61 -14.43
CA ASN A 137 -14.57 8.93 -14.62
C ASN A 137 -14.91 10.40 -14.34
N LYS A 138 -14.40 10.97 -13.23
CA LYS A 138 -14.67 12.36 -12.84
C LYS A 138 -14.15 13.37 -13.88
N THR A 139 -12.98 13.10 -14.44
CA THR A 139 -12.39 13.94 -15.50
C THR A 139 -13.25 13.89 -16.76
N LEU A 140 -13.69 12.69 -17.18
CA LEU A 140 -14.54 12.54 -18.36
C LEU A 140 -15.95 13.09 -18.15
N GLU A 141 -16.50 13.02 -16.95
CA GLU A 141 -17.78 13.65 -16.59
C GLU A 141 -17.72 15.17 -16.82
N GLY A 142 -16.67 15.83 -16.30
CA GLY A 142 -16.46 17.26 -16.56
C GLY A 142 -16.28 17.59 -18.05
N TYR A 143 -15.66 16.71 -18.84
CA TYR A 143 -15.55 16.89 -20.29
C TYR A 143 -16.87 16.63 -21.02
N ASN A 144 -17.68 15.69 -20.55
CA ASN A 144 -19.01 15.46 -21.08
C ASN A 144 -19.92 16.68 -20.85
N GLU A 145 -19.87 17.29 -19.66
CA GLU A 145 -20.61 18.52 -19.32
C GLU A 145 -20.22 19.69 -20.23
N LYS A 146 -18.97 19.76 -20.68
CA LYS A 146 -18.49 20.75 -21.66
C LYS A 146 -18.76 20.35 -23.13
N GLY A 147 -19.40 19.21 -23.34
CA GLY A 147 -19.72 18.65 -24.65
C GLY A 147 -18.49 18.22 -25.46
N LEU A 148 -17.39 17.87 -24.79
CA LEU A 148 -16.19 17.31 -25.44
C LEU A 148 -16.30 15.79 -25.64
N ILE A 149 -17.34 15.13 -25.13
CA ILE A 149 -17.53 13.68 -25.32
C ILE A 149 -18.63 13.40 -26.34
N LYS A 150 -19.80 14.01 -26.16
CA LYS A 150 -20.98 13.80 -27.02
C LYS A 150 -20.65 13.97 -28.52
N GLY A 151 -21.08 13.02 -29.33
CA GLY A 151 -20.87 13.00 -30.78
C GLY A 151 -19.56 12.34 -31.24
N ASN A 152 -18.69 11.91 -30.32
CA ASN A 152 -17.54 11.05 -30.64
C ASN A 152 -17.76 9.66 -30.03
N GLU A 153 -18.01 8.66 -30.88
CA GLU A 153 -18.36 7.29 -30.47
C GLU A 153 -17.31 6.65 -29.54
N LYS A 154 -16.01 6.86 -29.80
CA LYS A 154 -14.95 6.25 -28.98
C LYS A 154 -14.87 6.87 -27.60
N LEU A 155 -15.02 8.20 -27.51
CA LEU A 155 -15.04 8.90 -26.23
C LEU A 155 -16.32 8.59 -25.43
N GLU A 156 -17.47 8.48 -26.09
CA GLU A 156 -18.73 8.04 -25.46
C GLU A 156 -18.61 6.62 -24.91
N LYS A 157 -18.04 5.70 -25.70
CA LYS A 157 -17.76 4.34 -25.25
C LYS A 157 -16.83 4.32 -24.03
N LEU A 158 -15.71 5.04 -24.10
CA LEU A 158 -14.77 5.15 -22.97
C LEU A 158 -15.47 5.69 -21.72
N TYR A 159 -16.27 6.75 -21.86
CA TYR A 159 -16.99 7.34 -20.74
C TYR A 159 -17.98 6.34 -20.10
N ALA A 160 -18.73 5.59 -20.89
CA ALA A 160 -19.61 4.53 -20.38
C ALA A 160 -18.83 3.44 -19.63
N GLN A 161 -17.64 3.07 -20.13
CA GLN A 161 -16.75 2.11 -19.47
C GLN A 161 -16.22 2.65 -18.13
N THR A 162 -15.84 3.94 -18.06
CA THR A 162 -15.38 4.55 -16.80
C THR A 162 -16.51 4.67 -15.77
N GLN A 163 -17.75 4.91 -16.21
CA GLN A 163 -18.91 4.96 -15.31
C GLN A 163 -19.15 3.59 -14.65
N ARG A 164 -19.18 2.51 -15.44
CA ARG A 164 -19.31 1.14 -14.92
C ARG A 164 -18.18 0.78 -13.96
N ALA A 165 -16.94 1.11 -14.33
CA ALA A 165 -15.78 0.88 -13.47
C ALA A 165 -15.90 1.65 -12.15
N ALA A 166 -16.32 2.93 -12.19
CA ALA A 166 -16.53 3.74 -11.01
C ALA A 166 -17.62 3.16 -10.08
N THR A 167 -18.72 2.67 -10.64
CA THR A 167 -19.78 2.00 -9.86
C THR A 167 -19.25 0.74 -9.16
N MET A 168 -18.51 -0.13 -9.87
CA MET A 168 -17.94 -1.34 -9.28
C MET A 168 -16.96 -1.01 -8.15
N ILE A 169 -15.96 -0.15 -8.42
CA ILE A 169 -14.93 0.19 -7.45
C ILE A 169 -15.52 0.90 -6.22
N SER A 170 -16.47 1.82 -6.43
CA SER A 170 -17.15 2.50 -5.31
C SER A 170 -17.91 1.52 -4.42
N HIS A 171 -18.62 0.55 -5.00
CA HIS A 171 -19.31 -0.49 -4.23
C HIS A 171 -18.33 -1.36 -3.44
N LEU A 172 -17.23 -1.80 -4.06
CA LEU A 172 -16.22 -2.63 -3.40
C LEU A 172 -15.51 -1.88 -2.27
N ASP A 173 -15.11 -0.62 -2.50
CA ASP A 173 -14.50 0.24 -1.48
C ASP A 173 -15.46 0.46 -0.30
N LYS A 174 -16.74 0.76 -0.58
CA LYS A 174 -17.75 0.94 0.46
C LYS A 174 -17.94 -0.34 1.27
N THR A 175 -18.06 -1.48 0.60
CA THR A 175 -18.22 -2.79 1.23
C THR A 175 -17.02 -3.07 2.14
N PHE A 176 -15.79 -2.86 1.64
CA PHE A 176 -14.57 -3.07 2.43
C PHE A 176 -14.55 -2.17 3.67
N ASN A 177 -14.83 -0.89 3.53
CA ASN A 177 -14.85 0.05 4.66
C ASN A 177 -15.95 -0.28 5.68
N GLN A 178 -17.01 -1.00 5.29
CA GLN A 178 -18.09 -1.43 6.19
C GLN A 178 -17.80 -2.75 6.89
N THR A 179 -17.07 -3.66 6.25
CA THR A 179 -16.89 -5.04 6.74
C THR A 179 -15.49 -5.30 7.30
N PHE A 180 -14.51 -4.43 7.02
CA PHE A 180 -13.16 -4.54 7.53
C PHE A 180 -12.85 -3.43 8.54
N THR A 181 -12.48 -3.84 9.75
CA THR A 181 -11.84 -2.97 10.73
C THR A 181 -10.46 -3.53 11.04
N MET A 182 -9.44 -2.67 10.96
CA MET A 182 -8.07 -3.02 11.26
C MET A 182 -7.99 -3.50 12.72
N PRO A 183 -7.54 -4.75 12.98
CA PRO A 183 -7.48 -5.24 14.35
C PRO A 183 -6.35 -4.56 15.13
N ILE A 184 -6.51 -4.47 16.45
CA ILE A 184 -5.43 -4.04 17.35
C ILE A 184 -4.21 -4.95 17.16
N GLY A 185 -3.02 -4.36 17.07
CA GLY A 185 -1.80 -5.10 16.80
C GLY A 185 -1.58 -5.47 15.34
N ALA A 186 -2.30 -4.87 14.39
CA ALA A 186 -2.17 -5.21 12.97
C ALA A 186 -0.81 -4.80 12.37
N VAL A 187 -0.14 -5.72 11.68
CA VAL A 187 1.04 -5.47 10.87
C VAL A 187 0.67 -5.80 9.42
N VAL A 188 0.94 -4.86 8.51
CA VAL A 188 0.57 -4.98 7.11
C VAL A 188 1.83 -5.15 6.27
N PHE A 189 1.86 -6.19 5.43
CA PHE A 189 2.98 -6.52 4.57
C PHE A 189 2.55 -6.44 3.11
N ASP A 190 3.14 -5.54 2.33
CA ASP A 190 2.83 -5.37 0.91
C ASP A 190 3.50 -6.46 0.07
N ASP A 191 2.71 -7.32 -0.57
CA ASP A 191 3.19 -8.32 -1.51
C ASP A 191 3.59 -7.63 -2.82
N THR A 192 4.88 -7.73 -3.16
CA THR A 192 5.48 -7.04 -4.31
C THR A 192 4.87 -7.50 -5.63
N LYS A 193 4.55 -8.79 -5.76
CA LYS A 193 3.97 -9.36 -6.98
C LYS A 193 2.53 -8.89 -7.14
N LYS A 194 1.70 -9.03 -6.10
CA LYS A 194 0.30 -8.58 -6.13
C LYS A 194 0.20 -7.08 -6.39
N LYS A 195 1.07 -6.30 -5.77
CA LYS A 195 1.17 -4.84 -6.00
C LYS A 195 1.50 -4.57 -7.47
N SER A 196 2.52 -5.25 -8.02
CA SER A 196 2.87 -5.11 -9.44
C SER A 196 1.70 -5.43 -10.38
N GLU A 197 0.94 -6.48 -10.10
CA GLU A 197 -0.25 -6.87 -10.87
C GLU A 197 -1.34 -5.80 -10.83
N ILE A 198 -1.68 -5.28 -9.65
CA ILE A 198 -2.67 -4.21 -9.47
C ILE A 198 -2.22 -2.90 -10.15
N TYR A 199 -0.94 -2.54 -10.08
CA TYR A 199 -0.44 -1.34 -10.75
C TYR A 199 -0.17 -1.54 -12.24
N GLY A 200 -0.30 -2.78 -12.75
CA GLY A 200 0.04 -3.12 -14.13
C GLY A 200 1.50 -2.84 -14.46
N LYS A 201 2.39 -2.94 -13.45
CA LYS A 201 3.84 -2.81 -13.62
C LYS A 201 4.44 -4.19 -13.85
N THR A 202 5.53 -4.23 -14.60
CA THR A 202 6.40 -5.41 -14.66
C THR A 202 7.54 -5.21 -13.70
N LEU A 203 7.74 -6.14 -12.77
CA LEU A 203 8.93 -6.12 -11.92
C LEU A 203 10.19 -6.17 -12.78
N GLY A 204 11.12 -5.27 -12.50
CA GLY A 204 12.44 -5.29 -13.12
C GLY A 204 13.22 -6.56 -12.75
N PHE A 205 14.26 -6.90 -13.49
CA PHE A 205 15.06 -8.12 -13.25
C PHE A 205 15.55 -8.23 -11.80
N PHE A 206 16.14 -7.16 -11.27
CA PHE A 206 16.60 -7.12 -9.87
C PHE A 206 15.46 -7.21 -8.85
N GLU A 207 14.31 -6.58 -9.11
CA GLU A 207 13.14 -6.68 -8.24
C GLU A 207 12.58 -8.10 -8.21
N ARG A 208 12.61 -8.81 -9.35
CA ARG A 208 12.22 -10.23 -9.41
C ARG A 208 13.16 -11.10 -8.59
N ILE A 209 14.48 -10.89 -8.70
CA ILE A 209 15.47 -11.61 -7.89
C ILE A 209 15.25 -11.37 -6.40
N ILE A 210 15.08 -10.11 -5.98
CA ILE A 210 14.82 -9.77 -4.58
C ILE A 210 13.50 -10.39 -4.10
N ALA A 211 12.44 -10.26 -4.91
CA ALA A 211 11.13 -10.82 -4.60
C ALA A 211 11.15 -12.35 -4.45
N PHE A 212 12.01 -13.02 -5.22
CA PHE A 212 12.12 -14.47 -5.23
C PHE A 212 13.05 -15.00 -4.13
N PHE A 213 14.25 -14.42 -3.99
CA PHE A 213 15.29 -14.97 -3.11
C PHE A 213 15.34 -14.33 -1.73
N VAL A 214 14.84 -13.10 -1.55
CA VAL A 214 15.02 -12.33 -0.31
C VAL A 214 13.71 -12.17 0.45
N THR A 215 12.66 -11.65 -0.21
CA THR A 215 11.38 -11.37 0.43
C THR A 215 10.30 -11.13 -0.61
N LYS A 216 9.16 -11.84 -0.53
CA LYS A 216 8.00 -11.51 -1.38
C LYS A 216 7.39 -10.15 -0.99
N PHE A 217 7.59 -9.74 0.25
CA PHE A 217 7.08 -8.49 0.79
C PHE A 217 8.07 -7.34 0.56
N GLY A 218 7.62 -6.29 -0.11
CA GLY A 218 8.45 -5.12 -0.43
C GLY A 218 8.38 -4.01 0.62
N HIS A 219 7.37 -4.04 1.48
CA HIS A 219 7.13 -3.02 2.50
C HIS A 219 6.39 -3.61 3.70
N ALA A 220 6.61 -3.04 4.88
CA ALA A 220 5.90 -3.36 6.11
C ALA A 220 5.45 -2.06 6.77
N SER A 221 4.23 -2.06 7.32
CA SER A 221 3.63 -0.91 7.99
C SER A 221 2.81 -1.36 9.21
N LYS A 222 2.52 -0.44 10.14
CA LYS A 222 1.58 -0.70 11.23
C LYS A 222 0.16 -0.32 10.82
N GLY A 223 -0.75 -1.28 10.91
CA GLY A 223 -2.17 -1.03 10.75
C GLY A 223 -2.76 -0.48 12.04
N ILE A 224 -3.55 0.59 11.93
CA ILE A 224 -4.28 1.20 13.04
C ILE A 224 -5.72 1.53 12.62
N ALA A 225 -6.66 1.43 13.56
CA ALA A 225 -8.03 1.89 13.41
C ALA A 225 -8.20 3.20 14.19
N VAL A 226 -8.57 4.27 13.50
CA VAL A 226 -8.68 5.62 14.07
C VAL A 226 -10.10 6.13 13.88
N GLU A 227 -10.71 6.62 14.96
CA GLU A 227 -12.01 7.29 14.88
C GLU A 227 -11.81 8.70 14.31
N ASN A 228 -12.51 9.03 13.23
CA ASN A 228 -12.46 10.35 12.63
C ASN A 228 -13.37 11.35 13.37
N LYS A 229 -13.35 12.62 12.95
CA LYS A 229 -14.15 13.69 13.58
C LYS A 229 -15.67 13.46 13.54
N GLU A 230 -16.14 12.56 12.69
CA GLU A 230 -17.56 12.19 12.54
C GLU A 230 -17.93 10.95 13.37
N GLY A 231 -17.01 10.42 14.17
CA GLY A 231 -17.21 9.19 14.95
C GLY A 231 -17.14 7.91 14.11
N LYS A 232 -16.64 7.99 12.87
CA LYS A 232 -16.49 6.81 11.99
C LYS A 232 -15.08 6.25 12.12
N ILE A 233 -14.98 4.92 12.19
CA ILE A 233 -13.69 4.23 12.20
C ILE A 233 -13.09 4.26 10.79
N GLU A 234 -11.86 4.75 10.69
CA GLU A 234 -11.03 4.73 9.50
C GLU A 234 -9.82 3.83 9.70
N ASN A 235 -9.59 2.94 8.73
CA ASN A 235 -8.39 2.11 8.68
C ASN A 235 -7.23 2.93 8.12
N LYS A 236 -6.10 2.94 8.82
CA LYS A 236 -4.86 3.60 8.37
C LYS A 236 -3.67 2.66 8.49
N VAL A 237 -2.61 3.00 7.77
CA VAL A 237 -1.28 2.41 7.92
C VAL A 237 -0.27 3.50 8.26
N SER A 238 0.58 3.23 9.25
CA SER A 238 1.72 4.05 9.63
C SER A 238 3.01 3.43 9.11
N HIS A 239 3.83 4.22 8.42
CA HIS A 239 5.09 3.79 7.84
C HIS A 239 6.06 4.96 7.62
N ILE A 240 7.24 4.67 7.06
CA ILE A 240 8.24 5.68 6.68
C ILE A 240 8.48 5.63 5.17
N ASN A 241 8.23 6.74 4.44
CA ASN A 241 8.46 6.83 2.99
C ASN A 241 8.47 8.27 2.41
N PRO A 242 9.60 8.99 2.28
CA PRO A 242 10.88 8.74 2.93
C PRO A 242 10.88 9.17 4.40
N GLY A 243 9.83 9.83 4.90
CA GLY A 243 9.66 10.15 6.32
C GLY A 243 8.36 9.57 6.86
N TYR A 244 8.08 9.78 8.16
CA TYR A 244 6.89 9.23 8.81
C TYR A 244 5.58 9.71 8.16
N GLN A 245 4.74 8.74 7.75
CA GLN A 245 3.47 8.97 7.07
C GLN A 245 2.37 8.08 7.67
N GLN A 246 1.16 8.61 7.64
CA GLN A 246 -0.05 7.86 7.90
C GLN A 246 -0.96 7.96 6.69
N ASP A 247 -1.17 6.83 6.03
CA ASP A 247 -2.02 6.76 4.84
C ASP A 247 -3.31 6.02 5.15
N LYS A 248 -4.38 6.40 4.44
CA LYS A 248 -5.62 5.64 4.47
C LYS A 248 -5.38 4.23 3.91
N TYR A 249 -5.82 3.22 4.65
CA TYR A 249 -5.77 1.83 4.21
C TYR A 249 -7.09 1.47 3.53
N ASN A 250 -7.10 1.54 2.19
CA ASN A 250 -8.26 1.27 1.35
C ASN A 250 -8.24 -0.16 0.79
N LEU A 251 -9.29 -0.54 0.06
CA LEU A 251 -9.39 -1.87 -0.54
C LEU A 251 -8.24 -2.17 -1.50
N ARG A 252 -7.80 -1.17 -2.29
CA ARG A 252 -6.67 -1.37 -3.21
C ARG A 252 -5.41 -1.80 -2.46
N SER A 253 -5.11 -1.15 -1.33
CA SER A 253 -4.00 -1.53 -0.46
C SER A 253 -4.20 -2.92 0.12
N TYR A 254 -5.40 -3.21 0.61
CA TYR A 254 -5.74 -4.52 1.13
C TYR A 254 -5.51 -5.66 0.13
N LEU A 255 -5.90 -5.49 -1.14
CA LEU A 255 -5.80 -6.55 -2.15
C LEU A 255 -4.37 -6.94 -2.52
N TYR A 256 -3.38 -6.07 -2.27
CA TYR A 256 -1.96 -6.43 -2.46
C TYR A 256 -1.20 -6.68 -1.17
N SER A 257 -1.83 -6.59 0.01
CA SER A 257 -1.13 -6.78 1.28
C SER A 257 -1.66 -7.99 2.03
N ASP A 258 -0.79 -8.58 2.85
CA ASP A 258 -1.21 -9.50 3.90
C ASP A 258 -1.28 -8.73 5.23
N VAL A 259 -2.36 -8.92 5.99
CA VAL A 259 -2.52 -8.32 7.33
C VAL A 259 -2.37 -9.42 8.37
N TYR A 260 -1.54 -9.17 9.38
CA TYR A 260 -1.35 -10.07 10.52
C TYR A 260 -1.70 -9.35 11.82
N GLN A 261 -2.43 -10.02 12.71
CA GLN A 261 -2.76 -9.52 14.04
C GLN A 261 -1.79 -10.10 15.08
N ILE A 262 -1.17 -9.24 15.90
CA ILE A 262 -0.46 -9.68 17.09
C ILE A 262 -1.45 -10.22 18.13
N LYS A 263 -1.32 -11.48 18.50
CA LYS A 263 -2.10 -12.14 19.55
C LYS A 263 -1.36 -12.04 20.88
N ILE A 264 -1.61 -10.96 21.62
CA ILE A 264 -0.97 -10.69 22.92
C ILE A 264 -1.13 -11.87 23.89
N GLU A 265 -2.27 -12.57 23.85
CA GLU A 265 -2.50 -13.78 24.66
C GLU A 265 -1.46 -14.90 24.44
N ASN A 266 -0.88 -15.01 23.26
CA ASN A 266 0.13 -16.02 22.94
C ASN A 266 1.51 -15.67 23.54
N LEU A 267 1.69 -14.41 23.95
CA LEU A 267 2.92 -13.89 24.50
C LEU A 267 2.93 -13.89 26.03
N ILE A 268 1.84 -14.33 26.67
CA ILE A 268 1.67 -14.40 28.13
C ILE A 268 1.66 -15.87 28.54
N ASP A 269 2.47 -16.25 29.53
CA ASP A 269 2.45 -17.62 30.05
C ASP A 269 1.19 -17.91 30.89
N ASN A 270 0.86 -19.18 31.07
CA ASN A 270 -0.40 -19.59 31.70
C ASN A 270 -0.54 -19.13 33.17
N ASP A 271 0.58 -19.00 33.90
CA ASP A 271 0.50 -18.58 35.29
C ASP A 271 0.31 -17.06 35.39
N THR A 272 0.98 -16.30 34.52
CA THR A 272 0.70 -14.86 34.34
C THR A 272 -0.73 -14.61 33.88
N LYS A 273 -1.32 -15.46 33.01
CA LYS A 273 -2.75 -15.34 32.64
C LYS A 273 -3.67 -15.49 33.84
N LYS A 274 -3.43 -16.47 34.72
CA LYS A 274 -4.21 -16.65 35.95
C LYS A 274 -4.06 -15.44 36.88
N LEU A 275 -2.85 -14.91 37.02
CA LEU A 275 -2.59 -13.70 37.80
C LEU A 275 -3.39 -12.50 37.27
N LEU A 276 -3.33 -12.26 35.96
CA LEU A 276 -4.08 -11.18 35.31
C LEU A 276 -5.59 -11.38 35.50
N GLN A 277 -6.11 -12.59 35.32
CA GLN A 277 -7.52 -12.90 35.55
C GLN A 277 -7.94 -12.64 37.00
N GLN A 278 -7.13 -13.04 37.97
CA GLN A 278 -7.41 -12.87 39.39
C GLN A 278 -7.52 -11.38 39.79
N HIS A 279 -6.68 -10.51 39.24
CA HIS A 279 -6.57 -9.11 39.68
C HIS A 279 -7.25 -8.10 38.75
N LEU A 280 -7.43 -8.44 37.46
CA LEU A 280 -8.09 -7.60 36.45
C LEU A 280 -9.49 -8.11 36.06
N GLY A 281 -9.88 -9.31 36.52
CA GLY A 281 -11.20 -9.91 36.28
C GLY A 281 -11.26 -10.77 35.02
N ASP A 282 -12.44 -11.34 34.73
CA ASP A 282 -12.63 -12.26 33.60
C ASP A 282 -12.39 -11.62 32.23
N LYS A 283 -12.50 -10.29 32.15
CA LYS A 283 -12.22 -9.49 30.95
C LYS A 283 -10.77 -9.00 30.85
N TRP A 284 -9.85 -9.62 31.58
CA TRP A 284 -8.44 -9.19 31.60
C TRP A 284 -7.83 -9.11 30.19
N LEU A 285 -8.19 -10.03 29.28
CA LEU A 285 -7.64 -10.04 27.92
C LEU A 285 -8.12 -8.82 27.10
N GLU A 286 -9.41 -8.49 27.17
CA GLU A 286 -9.97 -7.28 26.55
C GLU A 286 -9.26 -6.03 27.08
N HIS A 287 -9.05 -5.97 28.41
CA HIS A 287 -8.33 -4.86 29.06
C HIS A 287 -6.89 -4.75 28.57
N VAL A 288 -6.14 -5.85 28.55
CA VAL A 288 -4.73 -5.87 28.08
C VAL A 288 -4.64 -5.49 26.60
N GLN A 289 -5.56 -6.00 25.76
CA GLN A 289 -5.61 -5.64 24.34
C GLN A 289 -5.95 -4.18 24.13
N GLN A 290 -6.90 -3.63 24.90
CA GLN A 290 -7.25 -2.20 24.83
C GLN A 290 -6.04 -1.33 25.18
N LYS A 291 -5.33 -1.65 26.27
CA LYS A 291 -4.10 -0.93 26.67
C LYS A 291 -3.01 -1.01 25.60
N PHE A 292 -2.84 -2.18 25.00
CA PHE A 292 -1.90 -2.34 23.89
C PHE A 292 -2.28 -1.44 22.69
N GLY A 293 -3.57 -1.40 22.33
CA GLY A 293 -4.08 -0.52 21.28
C GLY A 293 -3.93 0.97 21.61
N ASP A 294 -4.12 1.36 22.87
CA ASP A 294 -3.91 2.74 23.33
C ASP A 294 -2.45 3.18 23.17
N ILE A 295 -1.52 2.29 23.50
CA ILE A 295 -0.07 2.49 23.36
C ILE A 295 0.32 2.59 21.88
N GLU A 296 -0.19 1.71 21.01
CA GLU A 296 0.05 1.79 19.56
C GLU A 296 -0.47 3.13 19.00
N ARG A 297 -1.65 3.60 19.43
CA ARG A 297 -2.17 4.92 19.04
C ARG A 297 -1.31 6.06 19.57
N GLN A 298 -0.75 5.94 20.77
CA GLN A 298 0.15 6.95 21.30
C GLN A 298 1.40 7.09 20.42
N ILE A 299 2.02 5.97 20.04
CA ILE A 299 3.20 5.96 19.16
C ILE A 299 2.84 6.54 17.79
N HIS A 300 1.76 6.07 17.18
CA HIS A 300 1.49 6.37 15.78
C HIS A 300 0.69 7.65 15.55
N ASP A 301 -0.32 7.95 16.37
CA ASP A 301 -1.18 9.12 16.20
C ASP A 301 -0.67 10.33 16.97
N GLN A 302 -0.21 10.13 18.21
CA GLN A 302 0.11 11.23 19.13
C GLN A 302 1.57 11.66 19.08
N ASN A 303 2.51 10.75 18.78
CA ASN A 303 3.95 11.03 18.75
C ASN A 303 4.52 11.16 17.32
N ARG A 304 3.68 11.54 16.35
CA ARG A 304 4.10 11.71 14.95
C ARG A 304 5.31 12.63 14.79
N GLU A 305 5.32 13.76 15.50
CA GLU A 305 6.41 14.73 15.44
C GLU A 305 7.73 14.15 15.98
N GLY A 306 7.64 13.31 17.01
CA GLY A 306 8.76 12.58 17.58
C GLY A 306 9.46 11.65 16.58
N HIS A 307 8.76 11.21 15.52
CA HIS A 307 9.30 10.29 14.51
C HIS A 307 9.76 10.97 13.20
N MET A 308 9.66 12.30 13.08
CA MET A 308 10.03 13.00 11.82
C MET A 308 11.52 12.91 11.46
N HIS A 309 12.38 12.60 12.42
CA HIS A 309 13.82 12.39 12.22
C HIS A 309 14.14 11.02 11.61
N ILE A 310 13.19 10.08 11.61
CA ILE A 310 13.36 8.73 11.07
C ILE A 310 12.97 8.76 9.59
N THR A 311 13.90 8.32 8.75
CA THR A 311 13.69 8.24 7.31
C THR A 311 13.89 6.83 6.78
N ALA A 312 13.18 6.50 5.71
CA ALA A 312 13.27 5.21 5.06
C ALA A 312 14.61 5.07 4.32
N GLU A 313 15.32 3.97 4.58
CA GLU A 313 16.50 3.62 3.81
C GLU A 313 16.14 2.85 2.53
N GLY A 314 16.38 3.47 1.37
CA GLY A 314 16.21 2.85 0.04
C GLY A 314 17.51 2.42 -0.64
N GLY A 315 18.63 2.37 0.08
CA GLY A 315 19.97 2.18 -0.50
C GLY A 315 20.28 0.73 -0.88
N LYS A 316 20.92 0.52 -2.06
CA LYS A 316 21.38 -0.81 -2.53
C LYS A 316 22.33 -1.52 -1.55
N GLY A 317 23.14 -0.77 -0.80
CA GLY A 317 24.11 -1.31 0.15
C GLY A 317 23.48 -2.12 1.28
N ARG A 318 22.34 -1.66 1.81
CA ARG A 318 21.64 -2.35 2.89
C ARG A 318 20.97 -3.65 2.42
N PHE A 319 20.41 -3.65 1.21
CA PHE A 319 19.92 -4.89 0.59
C PHE A 319 21.04 -5.91 0.34
N ALA A 320 22.25 -5.46 -0.02
CA ALA A 320 23.41 -6.35 -0.16
C ALA A 320 23.84 -6.95 1.19
N GLN A 321 23.83 -6.17 2.28
CA GLN A 321 24.09 -6.67 3.64
C GLN A 321 23.03 -7.71 4.05
N ILE A 322 21.76 -7.45 3.78
CA ILE A 322 20.68 -8.42 4.03
C ILE A 322 20.91 -9.71 3.25
N ALA A 323 21.19 -9.61 1.94
CA ALA A 323 21.41 -10.78 1.09
C ALA A 323 22.64 -11.60 1.52
N THR A 324 23.64 -10.95 2.11
CA THR A 324 24.86 -11.59 2.62
C THR A 324 24.79 -11.98 4.10
N ALA A 325 23.68 -11.70 4.79
CA ALA A 325 23.51 -12.00 6.21
C ALA A 325 23.78 -13.47 6.56
N PRO A 326 23.37 -14.49 5.77
CA PRO A 326 23.72 -15.90 6.04
C PRO A 326 25.24 -16.15 6.09
N LEU A 327 26.03 -15.41 5.31
CA LEU A 327 27.49 -15.50 5.31
C LEU A 327 28.14 -14.77 6.49
N GLN A 328 27.40 -13.85 7.13
CA GLN A 328 27.84 -13.00 8.25
C GLN A 328 27.24 -13.46 9.60
N GLY A 329 26.94 -14.76 9.73
CA GLY A 329 26.40 -15.34 10.97
C GLY A 329 24.89 -15.19 11.13
N GLY A 330 24.16 -14.83 10.07
CA GLY A 330 22.69 -14.79 10.01
C GLY A 330 22.05 -13.54 10.61
N HIS A 331 20.71 -13.57 10.70
CA HIS A 331 19.86 -12.48 11.21
C HIS A 331 19.79 -12.42 12.75
N LYS A 332 20.44 -13.36 13.45
CA LYS A 332 20.46 -13.42 14.91
C LYS A 332 21.89 -13.49 15.43
N ASN A 333 22.13 -12.80 16.54
CA ASN A 333 23.33 -12.99 17.33
C ASN A 333 23.21 -14.31 18.12
N ILE A 334 24.24 -15.16 18.08
CA ILE A 334 24.19 -16.47 18.74
C ILE A 334 24.31 -16.31 20.27
N LEU A 335 25.30 -15.53 20.70
CA LEU A 335 25.71 -15.43 22.10
C LEU A 335 25.23 -14.17 22.83
N MET A 336 25.06 -13.05 22.11
CA MET A 336 24.78 -11.75 22.71
C MET A 336 23.43 -11.20 22.27
N LYS A 337 22.86 -10.31 23.08
CA LYS A 337 21.70 -9.49 22.67
C LYS A 337 22.19 -8.45 21.66
N ASP A 338 21.43 -8.25 20.59
CA ASP A 338 21.63 -7.16 19.62
C ASP A 338 21.13 -5.83 20.18
N HIS A 339 20.02 -5.88 20.92
CA HIS A 339 19.35 -4.70 21.46
C HIS A 339 18.77 -4.98 22.85
N SER A 340 18.45 -3.89 23.54
CA SER A 340 17.69 -3.86 24.78
C SER A 340 16.28 -3.38 24.47
N ASN A 341 15.25 -4.13 24.89
CA ASN A 341 13.86 -3.74 24.63
C ASN A 341 13.47 -2.44 25.35
N THR A 342 14.04 -2.17 26.54
CA THR A 342 13.81 -0.92 27.27
C THR A 342 14.41 0.26 26.55
N ASP A 343 15.60 0.10 25.95
CA ASP A 343 16.28 1.18 25.23
C ASP A 343 15.52 1.52 23.95
N ILE A 344 14.99 0.51 23.24
CA ILE A 344 14.11 0.72 22.08
C ILE A 344 12.83 1.45 22.48
N ARG A 345 12.19 1.02 23.58
CA ARG A 345 11.00 1.71 24.08
C ARG A 345 11.31 3.17 24.38
N ASP A 346 12.38 3.42 25.12
CA ASP A 346 12.74 4.77 25.53
C ASP A 346 13.08 5.64 24.31
N ASP A 347 13.77 5.10 23.30
CA ASP A 347 13.99 5.78 22.03
C ASP A 347 12.68 6.05 21.27
N ILE A 348 11.76 5.11 21.14
CA ILE A 348 10.49 5.32 20.44
C ILE A 348 9.61 6.37 21.16
N PHE A 349 9.57 6.35 22.50
CA PHE A 349 8.83 7.33 23.30
C PHE A 349 9.57 8.64 23.55
N GLY A 350 10.86 8.73 23.15
CA GLY A 350 11.68 9.91 23.39
C GLY A 350 12.03 10.17 24.85
N ARG A 351 12.06 9.12 25.67
CA ARG A 351 12.53 9.18 27.06
C ARG A 351 14.06 9.21 27.08
N GLY A 352 14.66 10.04 27.93
CA GLY A 352 16.12 10.12 28.09
C GLY A 352 16.76 11.32 27.39
N LYS A 353 17.89 11.14 26.70
CA LYS A 353 18.75 12.22 26.15
C LYS A 353 18.00 13.28 25.33
N TRP A 354 16.89 12.90 24.69
CA TRP A 354 16.04 13.80 23.93
C TRP A 354 15.44 14.95 24.76
N GLU A 355 14.93 14.67 25.97
CA GLU A 355 14.41 15.71 26.87
C GLU A 355 15.51 16.69 27.29
N ALA A 356 16.77 16.25 27.26
CA ALA A 356 17.93 17.06 27.65
C ALA A 356 18.57 17.83 26.48
N GLU A 357 18.59 17.29 25.26
CA GLU A 357 19.36 17.81 24.12
C GLU A 357 18.49 18.46 23.03
N GLY A 358 17.17 18.19 23.01
CA GLY A 358 16.20 18.85 22.13
C GLY A 358 16.35 18.62 20.62
N ARG A 359 17.26 17.75 20.16
CA ARG A 359 17.46 17.38 18.74
C ARG A 359 17.87 15.90 18.58
N ARG A 360 17.40 15.26 17.50
CA ARG A 360 17.73 13.90 17.08
C ARG A 360 18.42 14.00 15.74
N GLU A 361 19.51 13.27 15.60
CA GLU A 361 20.13 13.08 14.30
C GLU A 361 19.17 12.33 13.37
N GLN A 362 19.23 12.63 12.07
CA GLN A 362 18.43 11.90 11.10
C GLN A 362 18.89 10.45 11.05
N SER A 363 17.99 9.52 11.35
CA SER A 363 18.24 8.09 11.24
C SER A 363 17.66 7.56 9.94
N LYS A 364 18.38 6.63 9.32
CA LYS A 364 17.91 5.88 8.15
C LYS A 364 17.71 4.44 8.57
N VAL A 365 16.47 3.97 8.46
CA VAL A 365 16.07 2.62 8.89
C VAL A 365 15.19 1.97 7.84
N LEU A 366 15.13 0.65 7.86
CA LEU A 366 14.16 -0.08 7.02
C LEU A 366 12.75 0.16 7.56
N CYS A 367 11.74 0.17 6.69
CA CYS A 367 10.35 0.27 7.13
C CYS A 367 9.98 -0.85 8.12
N SER A 368 10.43 -2.07 7.86
CA SER A 368 10.24 -3.23 8.72
C SER A 368 11.06 -3.18 10.01
N GLU A 369 12.23 -2.55 10.01
CA GLU A 369 12.99 -2.28 11.24
C GLU A 369 12.22 -1.31 12.14
N PHE A 370 11.75 -0.19 11.59
CA PHE A 370 10.93 0.77 12.33
C PHE A 370 9.66 0.11 12.89
N VAL A 371 8.95 -0.67 12.06
CA VAL A 371 7.79 -1.45 12.54
C VAL A 371 8.20 -2.41 13.66
N GLY A 372 9.32 -3.12 13.53
CA GLY A 372 9.83 -4.00 14.58
C GLY A 372 10.12 -3.27 15.90
N GLN A 373 10.78 -2.11 15.83
CA GLN A 373 11.07 -1.26 16.98
C GLN A 373 9.80 -0.76 17.66
N THR A 374 8.81 -0.27 16.89
CA THR A 374 7.52 0.19 17.46
C THR A 374 6.73 -0.94 18.13
N ILE A 375 6.80 -2.18 17.61
CA ILE A 375 6.19 -3.34 18.24
C ILE A 375 6.89 -3.67 19.57
N ILE A 376 8.22 -3.70 19.59
CA ILE A 376 9.00 -3.94 20.81
C ILE A 376 8.68 -2.87 21.87
N ALA A 377 8.68 -1.60 21.46
CA ALA A 377 8.35 -0.47 22.32
C ALA A 377 6.94 -0.60 22.90
N SER A 378 5.95 -0.96 22.08
CA SER A 378 4.56 -1.12 22.50
C SER A 378 4.41 -2.21 23.56
N VAL A 379 5.06 -3.36 23.38
CA VAL A 379 5.00 -4.46 24.36
C VAL A 379 5.76 -4.11 25.65
N GLN A 380 6.88 -3.41 25.56
CA GLN A 380 7.62 -3.02 26.75
C GLN A 380 6.87 -1.95 27.56
N GLU A 381 6.23 -0.98 26.89
CA GLU A 381 5.36 -0.01 27.57
C GLU A 381 4.16 -0.70 28.21
N LEU A 382 3.55 -1.68 27.53
CA LEU A 382 2.45 -2.47 28.08
C LEU A 382 2.87 -3.20 29.37
N ASN A 383 4.08 -3.78 29.39
CA ASN A 383 4.62 -4.42 30.59
C ASN A 383 4.72 -3.46 31.78
N ASP A 384 5.19 -2.24 31.54
CA ASP A 384 5.32 -1.22 32.58
C ASP A 384 3.96 -0.78 33.12
N VAL A 385 3.00 -0.52 32.22
CA VAL A 385 1.62 -0.16 32.58
C VAL A 385 0.96 -1.26 33.42
N LEU A 386 1.02 -2.51 32.95
CA LEU A 386 0.40 -3.64 33.66
C LEU A 386 1.07 -3.92 35.01
N LYS A 387 2.41 -3.80 35.08
CA LYS A 387 3.14 -3.95 36.34
C LYS A 387 2.67 -2.91 37.35
N LYS A 388 2.57 -1.63 36.95
CA LYS A 388 2.08 -0.56 37.82
C LYS A 388 0.65 -0.83 38.29
N GLU A 389 -0.27 -1.20 37.40
CA GLU A 389 -1.66 -1.50 37.75
C GLU A 389 -1.76 -2.68 38.74
N LEU A 390 -0.95 -3.73 38.58
CA LEU A 390 -0.91 -4.87 39.52
C LEU A 390 -0.32 -4.47 40.88
N GLN A 391 0.70 -3.62 40.91
CA GLN A 391 1.27 -3.10 42.17
C GLN A 391 0.25 -2.26 42.94
N GLU A 392 -0.51 -1.40 42.24
CA GLU A 392 -1.59 -0.61 42.83
C GLU A 392 -2.72 -1.48 43.40
N LYS A 393 -2.89 -2.70 42.87
CA LYS A 393 -3.80 -3.74 43.39
C LYS A 393 -3.17 -4.62 44.49
N GLY A 394 -1.98 -4.28 44.96
CA GLY A 394 -1.31 -4.96 46.08
C GLY A 394 -0.56 -6.24 45.71
N VAL A 395 -0.31 -6.51 44.43
CA VAL A 395 0.47 -7.68 43.99
C VAL A 395 1.96 -7.42 44.17
N GLN A 396 2.66 -8.28 44.93
CA GLN A 396 4.10 -8.12 45.21
C GLN A 396 4.99 -8.91 44.23
N ASP A 397 4.60 -10.15 43.90
CA ASP A 397 5.39 -11.06 43.05
C ASP A 397 4.95 -11.03 41.59
N ILE A 398 5.17 -9.89 40.92
CA ILE A 398 4.78 -9.71 39.51
C ILE A 398 5.88 -10.27 38.59
N PRO A 399 5.56 -11.20 37.68
CA PRO A 399 6.53 -11.73 36.73
C PRO A 399 7.04 -10.64 35.79
N HIS A 400 8.32 -10.73 35.41
CA HIS A 400 8.93 -9.84 34.44
C HIS A 400 9.67 -10.63 33.35
N PRO A 401 9.27 -10.51 32.07
CA PRO A 401 8.13 -9.72 31.55
C PRO A 401 6.76 -10.39 31.83
N ILE A 402 5.69 -9.59 31.87
CA ILE A 402 4.28 -10.04 31.88
C ILE A 402 3.89 -10.51 30.47
N VAL A 403 4.26 -9.72 29.45
CA VAL A 403 4.04 -9.99 28.03
C VAL A 403 5.41 -10.11 27.36
N LYS A 404 5.73 -11.28 26.79
CA LYS A 404 7.01 -11.50 26.09
C LYS A 404 7.06 -10.68 24.81
N SER A 405 8.24 -10.14 24.47
CA SER A 405 8.42 -9.47 23.18
C SER A 405 8.21 -10.46 22.01
N PRO A 406 7.48 -10.06 20.96
CA PRO A 406 7.28 -10.87 19.75
C PRO A 406 8.52 -10.92 18.86
N ILE A 407 9.53 -10.09 19.14
CA ILE A 407 10.82 -10.09 18.45
C ILE A 407 11.90 -10.37 19.50
N SER A 408 12.84 -11.25 19.17
CA SER A 408 13.92 -11.62 20.09
C SER A 408 14.94 -10.49 20.24
N GLU A 409 15.44 -10.25 21.46
CA GLU A 409 16.57 -9.34 21.70
C GLU A 409 17.86 -9.74 20.97
N LYS A 410 17.93 -10.99 20.48
CA LYS A 410 19.03 -11.49 19.64
C LYS A 410 18.88 -11.15 18.16
N GLU A 411 17.72 -10.66 17.73
CA GLU A 411 17.44 -10.33 16.33
C GLU A 411 18.19 -9.06 15.93
N LYS A 412 18.92 -9.11 14.81
CA LYS A 412 19.63 -7.96 14.23
C LYS A 412 18.64 -7.04 13.54
N LEU A 413 18.13 -6.04 14.27
CA LEU A 413 17.02 -5.20 13.76
C LEU A 413 17.38 -4.46 12.46
N HIS A 414 18.64 -4.10 12.30
CA HIS A 414 19.11 -3.42 11.09
C HIS A 414 19.05 -4.30 9.81
N LEU A 415 18.92 -5.63 9.96
CA LEU A 415 18.76 -6.61 8.87
C LEU A 415 17.32 -7.15 8.76
N LEU A 416 16.38 -6.54 9.49
CA LEU A 416 15.02 -7.05 9.61
C LEU A 416 14.21 -6.69 8.36
N THR A 417 14.22 -7.56 7.34
CA THR A 417 13.32 -7.45 6.18
C THR A 417 11.86 -7.65 6.58
N PRO A 418 10.88 -7.26 5.74
CA PRO A 418 9.48 -7.59 5.97
C PRO A 418 9.23 -9.09 6.21
N GLU A 419 9.80 -9.98 5.38
CA GLU A 419 9.69 -11.43 5.57
C GLU A 419 10.33 -11.90 6.89
N ARG A 420 11.50 -11.37 7.24
CA ARG A 420 12.20 -11.74 8.48
C ARG A 420 11.46 -11.24 9.72
N LEU A 421 10.87 -10.04 9.66
CA LEU A 421 9.99 -9.50 10.70
C LEU A 421 8.81 -10.46 10.93
N LEU A 422 8.11 -10.85 9.86
CA LEU A 422 7.01 -11.81 9.96
C LEU A 422 7.49 -13.15 10.56
N SER A 423 8.56 -13.72 10.01
CA SER A 423 9.13 -14.99 10.47
C SER A 423 9.49 -14.95 11.96
N SER A 424 10.13 -13.87 12.42
CA SER A 424 10.51 -13.70 13.83
C SER A 424 9.29 -13.65 14.77
N MET A 425 8.18 -13.06 14.32
CA MET A 425 6.92 -13.06 15.07
C MET A 425 6.24 -14.43 15.04
N GLU A 426 6.24 -15.12 13.90
CA GLU A 426 5.68 -16.47 13.74
C GLU A 426 6.43 -17.52 14.57
N GLU A 427 7.77 -17.45 14.61
CA GLU A 427 8.63 -18.31 15.44
C GLU A 427 8.25 -18.25 16.93
N ARG A 428 7.61 -17.15 17.37
CA ARG A 428 7.12 -16.96 18.74
C ARG A 428 5.62 -17.19 18.89
N GLY A 429 4.92 -17.60 17.83
CA GLY A 429 3.47 -17.72 17.81
C GLY A 429 2.74 -16.39 18.04
N ALA A 430 3.42 -15.26 17.80
CA ALA A 430 2.95 -13.94 18.19
C ALA A 430 1.86 -13.39 17.28
N VAL A 431 1.76 -13.90 16.05
CA VAL A 431 0.88 -13.35 15.02
C VAL A 431 -0.01 -14.42 14.40
N VAL A 432 -1.18 -13.98 13.95
CA VAL A 432 -2.06 -14.76 13.07
C VAL A 432 -2.43 -13.93 11.86
N LYS A 433 -2.58 -14.57 10.70
CA LYS A 433 -3.08 -13.88 9.51
C LYS A 433 -4.54 -13.48 9.70
N VAL A 434 -4.90 -12.27 9.31
CA VAL A 434 -6.27 -11.78 9.33
C VAL A 434 -6.98 -12.28 8.08
N ASP A 435 -8.14 -12.92 8.27
CA ASP A 435 -8.94 -13.43 7.16
C ASP A 435 -9.49 -12.31 6.29
N ALA A 436 -9.71 -12.63 5.02
CA ALA A 436 -10.34 -11.70 4.11
C ALA A 436 -11.82 -11.50 4.42
N PRO A 437 -12.33 -10.24 4.35
CA PRO A 437 -13.76 -10.00 4.43
C PRO A 437 -14.49 -10.84 3.37
N LYS A 438 -15.42 -11.68 3.82
CA LYS A 438 -16.12 -12.64 2.93
C LYS A 438 -16.84 -11.91 1.81
N GLU A 439 -17.37 -10.73 2.10
CA GLU A 439 -18.09 -9.87 1.17
C GLU A 439 -17.21 -9.43 0.01
N ILE A 440 -15.92 -9.16 0.24
CA ILE A 440 -14.97 -8.83 -0.85
C ILE A 440 -14.59 -10.07 -1.65
N SER A 441 -14.40 -11.21 -0.98
CA SER A 441 -14.03 -12.47 -1.61
C SER A 441 -15.09 -13.03 -2.58
N ASN A 442 -16.32 -12.50 -2.51
CA ASN A 442 -17.40 -12.80 -3.45
C ASN A 442 -17.18 -12.16 -4.83
N PHE A 443 -16.50 -11.02 -4.88
CA PHE A 443 -16.30 -10.25 -6.12
C PHE A 443 -14.88 -10.33 -6.66
N VAL A 444 -13.88 -10.39 -5.78
CA VAL A 444 -12.46 -10.35 -6.14
C VAL A 444 -11.83 -11.71 -5.86
N ALA A 445 -11.07 -12.23 -6.83
CA ALA A 445 -10.27 -13.43 -6.66
C ALA A 445 -9.10 -13.11 -5.71
N ILE A 446 -9.28 -13.42 -4.44
CA ILE A 446 -8.23 -13.38 -3.43
C ILE A 446 -7.63 -14.78 -3.37
N ASP A 447 -6.30 -14.89 -3.47
CA ASP A 447 -5.61 -16.16 -3.27
C ASP A 447 -6.08 -16.77 -1.95
N LYS A 448 -6.86 -17.85 -2.04
CA LYS A 448 -7.10 -18.72 -0.89
C LYS A 448 -5.71 -19.13 -0.44
N THR A 449 -5.37 -18.83 0.81
CA THR A 449 -4.15 -19.29 1.48
C THR A 449 -4.12 -20.82 1.37
N LYS A 450 -3.58 -21.33 0.27
CA LYS A 450 -3.22 -22.74 0.18
C LYS A 450 -2.18 -22.92 1.25
N ASP A 451 -2.47 -23.81 2.19
CA ASP A 451 -1.62 -24.14 3.33
C ASP A 451 -0.14 -24.10 2.90
N LEU A 452 0.67 -23.26 3.55
CA LEU A 452 2.04 -22.90 3.15
C LEU A 452 2.89 -24.16 2.87
N ARG A 453 2.59 -25.25 3.58
CA ARG A 453 3.20 -26.58 3.42
C ARG A 453 2.95 -27.23 2.06
N SER A 454 1.79 -26.99 1.45
CA SER A 454 1.43 -27.53 0.12
C SER A 454 2.14 -26.80 -1.01
N GLN A 455 2.30 -25.47 -0.89
CA GLN A 455 3.00 -24.65 -1.88
C GLN A 455 4.52 -24.86 -1.85
N MET A 456 5.14 -24.93 -0.66
CA MET A 456 6.58 -25.23 -0.55
C MET A 456 6.97 -26.60 -1.13
N LYS A 457 6.02 -27.55 -1.16
CA LYS A 457 6.25 -28.89 -1.71
C LYS A 457 6.14 -28.96 -3.24
N GLN A 458 5.41 -28.02 -3.86
CA GLN A 458 5.25 -27.94 -5.32
C GLN A 458 6.29 -27.00 -5.96
N MET A 459 6.59 -25.85 -5.35
CA MET A 459 7.54 -24.87 -5.92
C MET A 459 9.00 -25.35 -5.92
N LYS A 460 9.41 -26.15 -4.92
CA LYS A 460 10.77 -26.72 -4.91
C LYS A 460 11.05 -27.64 -6.09
N THR A 461 10.02 -28.14 -6.78
CA THR A 461 10.18 -29.17 -7.82
C THR A 461 10.06 -28.61 -9.24
N SER A 462 9.24 -27.58 -9.48
CA SER A 462 8.98 -27.10 -10.85
C SER A 462 9.81 -25.88 -11.27
N GLU A 463 10.00 -24.89 -10.40
CA GLU A 463 10.58 -23.59 -10.81
C GLU A 463 12.12 -23.56 -10.69
N VAL A 464 12.70 -24.42 -9.84
CA VAL A 464 14.17 -24.65 -9.83
C VAL A 464 14.63 -25.31 -11.12
N GLN A 465 13.79 -26.13 -11.77
CA GLN A 465 14.09 -26.71 -13.08
C GLN A 465 14.09 -25.64 -14.18
N GLU A 466 13.12 -24.74 -14.20
CA GLU A 466 12.96 -23.74 -15.26
C GLU A 466 14.10 -22.69 -15.25
N VAL A 467 14.53 -22.22 -14.07
CA VAL A 467 15.65 -21.26 -13.95
C VAL A 467 16.99 -21.93 -14.32
N VAL A 468 17.19 -23.20 -13.93
CA VAL A 468 18.40 -23.97 -14.28
C VAL A 468 18.44 -24.28 -15.78
N GLU A 469 17.29 -24.56 -16.41
CA GLU A 469 17.19 -24.79 -17.86
C GLU A 469 17.43 -23.51 -18.68
N GLU A 470 16.91 -22.35 -18.26
CA GLU A 470 17.20 -21.07 -18.92
C GLU A 470 18.69 -20.69 -18.80
N GLU A 471 19.31 -20.94 -17.64
CA GLU A 471 20.72 -20.66 -17.41
C GLU A 471 21.62 -21.59 -18.26
N GLN A 472 21.30 -22.89 -18.33
CA GLN A 472 22.01 -23.84 -19.21
C GLN A 472 21.88 -23.49 -20.70
N GLN A 473 20.73 -22.99 -21.14
CA GLN A 473 20.53 -22.53 -22.52
C GLN A 473 21.27 -21.21 -22.83
N SER A 474 21.52 -20.38 -21.82
CA SER A 474 22.28 -19.13 -22.00
C SER A 474 23.80 -19.37 -22.06
N VAL A 475 24.32 -20.35 -21.32
CA VAL A 475 25.75 -20.71 -21.31
C VAL A 475 26.17 -21.45 -22.58
N LEU A 476 25.25 -22.18 -23.22
CA LEU A 476 25.50 -22.86 -24.51
C LEU A 476 25.46 -21.93 -25.74
N LYS A 477 25.16 -20.64 -25.57
CA LYS A 477 25.07 -19.64 -26.65
C LYS A 477 26.24 -18.65 -26.67
N VAL A 478 27.33 -18.93 -25.95
CA VAL A 478 28.58 -18.13 -25.95
C VAL A 478 29.66 -18.80 -26.76
#